data_AF-A0A6P0N6Y2-F1
#
_entry.id   AF-A0A6P0N6Y2-F1
#
_cell.length_a   1.000
_cell.length_b   1.000
_cell.length_c   1.000
_cell.angle_alpha   90.00
_cell.angle_beta   90.00
_cell.angle_gamma   90.00
#
_symmetry.space_group_name_H-M   'P 1'
#
loop_
_entity.id
_entity.type
_entity.pdbx_description
1 polymer ?
#
loop_
_entity_poly.entity_id
_entity_poly.type
_entity_poly.pdbx_seq_one_letter_code
_entity_poly.pdbx_strand_id
1 'polypeptide(L)'
;MNVYQRKLYALMHQELQDERALACYGNNLDQLQNWWQQLVEEQEQSQVLPNAIASSSDRVNLGAAINTESNDCQVKHPISGQQHQIDCFNQQEIPNLGDIATEPDEKKVFWWLWRFYPEIRAKQDPNALLIPAHKILPDCPIHSYNSTVSA
;
A
#
# COMPACT_ATOMS: atom_id res chain seq x y z
N MET A 1 -14.57 3.88 -14.93
CA MET A 1 -14.03 3.60 -13.57
C MET A 1 -14.69 4.49 -12.53
N ASN A 2 -15.12 3.93 -11.41
CA ASN A 2 -15.61 4.69 -10.24
C ASN A 2 -14.43 5.30 -9.44
N VAL A 3 -14.68 6.37 -8.68
CA VAL A 3 -13.76 6.91 -7.67
C VAL A 3 -13.33 5.83 -6.67
N TYR A 4 -14.26 5.00 -6.17
CA TYR A 4 -13.92 3.97 -5.18
C TYR A 4 -13.07 2.83 -5.75
N GLN A 5 -13.25 2.49 -7.04
CA GLN A 5 -12.37 1.54 -7.72
C GLN A 5 -10.93 2.05 -7.82
N ARG A 6 -10.75 3.35 -8.11
CA ARG A 6 -9.42 3.99 -8.14
C ARG A 6 -8.78 4.04 -6.75
N LYS A 7 -9.55 4.43 -5.73
CA LYS A 7 -9.08 4.44 -4.33
C LYS A 7 -8.68 3.05 -3.85
N LEU A 8 -9.48 2.05 -4.17
CA LEU A 8 -9.23 0.65 -3.84
C LEU A 8 -7.97 0.13 -4.55
N TYR A 9 -7.80 0.45 -5.84
CA TYR A 9 -6.59 0.13 -6.59
C TYR A 9 -5.36 0.79 -5.95
N ALA A 10 -5.42 2.09 -5.68
CA ALA A 10 -4.36 2.83 -5.01
C ALA A 10 -4.00 2.24 -3.63
N LEU A 11 -4.98 1.79 -2.85
CA LEU A 11 -4.78 1.16 -1.55
C LEU A 11 -4.08 -0.21 -1.63
N MET A 12 -4.42 -1.04 -2.64
CA MET A 12 -4.12 -2.47 -2.65
C MET A 12 -3.18 -2.95 -3.76
N HIS A 13 -2.84 -2.13 -4.76
CA HIS A 13 -2.08 -2.54 -5.94
C HIS A 13 -0.70 -3.19 -5.64
N GLN A 14 -0.06 -2.85 -4.52
CA GLN A 14 1.21 -3.48 -4.11
C GLN A 14 1.01 -4.76 -3.29
N GLU A 15 -0.17 -4.91 -2.69
CA GLU A 15 -0.49 -5.95 -1.70
C GLU A 15 -1.20 -7.15 -2.33
N LEU A 16 -1.97 -6.93 -3.39
CA LEU A 16 -2.68 -7.97 -4.14
C LEU A 16 -1.93 -8.27 -5.43
N GLN A 17 -1.10 -9.32 -5.42
CA GLN A 17 -0.41 -9.79 -6.62
C GLN A 17 -1.40 -10.32 -7.69
N ASP A 18 -2.53 -10.87 -7.25
CA ASP A 18 -3.65 -11.22 -8.13
C ASP A 18 -4.78 -10.22 -7.94
N GLU A 19 -4.74 -9.14 -8.73
CA GLU A 19 -5.77 -8.10 -8.72
C GLU A 19 -7.13 -8.61 -9.20
N ARG A 20 -7.23 -9.84 -9.72
CA ARG A 20 -8.53 -10.48 -10.02
C ARG A 20 -9.23 -11.03 -8.78
N ALA A 21 -8.61 -10.93 -7.61
CA ALA A 21 -9.17 -11.41 -6.35
C ALA A 21 -10.43 -10.65 -5.89
N LEU A 22 -10.69 -9.43 -6.39
CA LEU A 22 -11.86 -8.63 -6.00
C LEU A 22 -12.87 -8.53 -7.14
N ALA A 23 -14.07 -9.06 -6.91
CA ALA A 23 -15.17 -9.04 -7.87
C ALA A 23 -15.58 -7.63 -8.30
N CYS A 24 -15.46 -6.64 -7.41
CA CYS A 24 -15.83 -5.25 -7.69
C CYS A 24 -14.92 -4.54 -8.73
N TYR A 25 -13.76 -5.11 -9.08
CA TYR A 25 -12.98 -4.58 -10.21
C TYR A 25 -13.64 -4.92 -11.56
N GLY A 26 -14.33 -6.06 -11.64
CA GLY A 26 -15.04 -6.50 -12.84
C GLY A 26 -14.19 -6.41 -14.11
N ASN A 27 -14.75 -5.83 -15.18
CA ASN A 27 -14.06 -5.62 -16.46
C ASN A 27 -13.21 -4.34 -16.50
N ASN A 28 -13.17 -3.56 -15.41
CA ASN A 28 -12.44 -2.28 -15.37
C ASN A 28 -10.98 -2.45 -14.96
N LEU A 29 -10.52 -3.67 -14.67
CA LEU A 29 -9.17 -3.91 -14.18
C LEU A 29 -8.10 -3.38 -15.14
N ASP A 30 -8.20 -3.71 -16.42
CA ASP A 30 -7.25 -3.23 -17.44
C ASP A 30 -7.26 -1.69 -17.53
N GLN A 31 -8.42 -1.06 -17.36
CA GLN A 31 -8.53 0.40 -17.34
C GLN A 31 -7.87 1.01 -16.10
N LEU A 32 -7.99 0.35 -14.94
CA LEU A 32 -7.36 0.79 -13.68
C LEU A 32 -5.85 0.64 -13.74
N GLN A 33 -5.34 -0.48 -14.26
CA GLN A 33 -3.91 -0.70 -14.49
C GLN A 33 -3.35 0.35 -15.44
N ASN A 34 -3.99 0.56 -16.60
CA ASN A 34 -3.57 1.58 -17.56
C ASN A 34 -3.63 2.99 -16.96
N TRP A 35 -4.68 3.31 -16.20
CA TRP A 35 -4.78 4.59 -15.50
C TRP A 35 -3.63 4.79 -14.50
N TRP A 36 -3.31 3.76 -13.73
CA TRP A 36 -2.21 3.80 -12.77
C TRP A 36 -0.85 3.91 -13.47
N GLN A 37 -0.63 3.16 -14.55
CA GLN A 37 0.57 3.24 -15.37
C GLN A 37 0.73 4.60 -16.04
N GLN A 38 -0.34 5.16 -16.61
CA GLN A 38 -0.31 6.50 -17.19
C GLN A 38 0.07 7.56 -16.16
N LEU A 39 -0.46 7.47 -14.94
CA LEU A 39 -0.04 8.35 -13.87
C LEU A 39 1.48 8.18 -13.61
N VAL A 40 1.98 6.94 -13.52
CA VAL A 40 3.40 6.65 -13.30
C VAL A 40 4.29 7.04 -14.48
N GLU A 41 3.82 7.04 -15.72
CA GLU A 41 4.58 7.47 -16.90
C GLU A 41 4.59 8.99 -17.05
N GLU A 42 3.47 9.65 -16.73
CA GLU A 42 3.37 11.12 -16.64
C GLU A 42 4.29 11.71 -15.56
N GLN A 43 4.84 10.88 -14.67
CA GLN A 43 5.86 11.19 -13.66
C GLN A 43 7.11 11.90 -14.23
N GLU A 44 7.49 11.62 -15.48
CA GLU A 44 8.65 12.29 -16.11
C GLU A 44 8.32 13.72 -16.61
N GLN A 45 7.04 14.09 -16.74
CA GLN A 45 6.61 15.34 -17.36
C GLN A 45 5.73 16.23 -16.47
N SER A 46 4.98 15.69 -15.51
CA SER A 46 4.06 16.46 -14.64
C SER A 46 4.06 15.93 -13.20
N GLN A 47 4.45 16.80 -12.27
CA GLN A 47 4.75 16.55 -10.86
C GLN A 47 3.54 16.19 -9.96
N VAL A 48 2.54 15.43 -10.39
CA VAL A 48 1.32 15.23 -9.58
C VAL A 48 0.85 13.77 -9.60
N LEU A 49 1.39 12.96 -8.68
CA LEU A 49 0.92 11.60 -8.39
C LEU A 49 0.69 11.43 -6.89
N PRO A 50 -0.33 10.70 -6.42
CA PRO A 50 -0.55 10.48 -4.98
C PRO A 50 0.64 9.81 -4.27
N ASN A 51 1.31 8.81 -4.85
CA ASN A 51 2.55 8.23 -4.29
C ASN A 51 3.69 9.25 -4.24
N ALA A 52 3.82 10.08 -5.29
CA ALA A 52 4.83 11.12 -5.34
C ALA A 52 4.51 12.27 -4.37
N ILE A 53 3.25 12.60 -4.12
CA ILE A 53 2.80 13.59 -3.13
C ILE A 53 2.99 13.03 -1.72
N ALA A 54 2.62 11.77 -1.49
CA ALA A 54 2.81 11.08 -0.22
C ALA A 54 4.30 10.95 0.11
N SER A 55 5.14 10.58 -0.86
CA SER A 55 6.60 10.47 -0.66
C SER A 55 7.31 11.84 -0.66
N SER A 56 6.89 12.82 -1.46
CA SER A 56 7.50 14.17 -1.43
C SER A 56 7.17 14.93 -0.14
N SER A 57 6.14 14.50 0.60
CA SER A 57 5.86 15.00 1.95
C SER A 57 6.98 14.68 2.94
N ASP A 58 7.84 13.69 2.65
CA ASP A 58 8.99 13.31 3.48
C ASP A 58 10.10 14.37 3.46
N ARG A 59 10.03 15.35 2.54
CA ARG A 59 10.99 16.47 2.36
C ARG A 59 12.46 16.01 2.25
N VAL A 60 12.68 14.79 1.79
CA VAL A 60 14.01 14.23 1.51
C VAL A 60 14.15 13.89 0.04
N ASN A 61 15.33 14.11 -0.52
CA ASN A 61 15.66 13.67 -1.89
C ASN A 61 16.37 12.32 -1.82
N LEU A 62 15.62 11.28 -1.46
CA LEU A 62 16.10 9.91 -1.55
C LEU A 62 15.82 9.42 -2.97
N GLY A 63 16.86 8.96 -3.69
CA GLY A 63 16.62 8.18 -4.90
C GLY A 63 15.89 6.89 -4.55
N ALA A 64 15.08 6.35 -5.46
CA ALA A 64 14.44 5.04 -5.28
C ALA A 64 15.53 4.04 -4.85
N ALA A 65 15.46 3.60 -3.59
CA ALA A 65 16.55 2.83 -3.01
C ALA A 65 16.70 1.53 -3.79
N ILE A 66 17.82 1.42 -4.53
CA ILE A 66 18.27 0.18 -5.16
C ILE A 66 18.44 -0.83 -4.04
N ASN A 67 17.62 -1.88 -4.07
CA ASN A 67 17.74 -3.16 -3.35
C ASN A 67 18.91 -3.21 -2.36
N THR A 68 18.66 -2.69 -1.15
CA THR A 68 19.41 -3.18 0.00
C THR A 68 18.75 -4.49 0.39
N GLU A 69 19.35 -5.59 -0.06
CA GLU A 69 19.07 -6.99 0.32
C GLU A 69 19.33 -7.26 1.82
N SER A 70 19.06 -6.26 2.66
CA SER A 70 19.04 -6.40 4.10
C SER A 70 17.67 -6.93 4.50
N ASN A 71 17.68 -8.13 5.08
CA ASN A 71 16.53 -8.72 5.77
C ASN A 71 16.21 -8.01 7.09
N ASP A 72 17.06 -7.07 7.52
CA ASP A 72 16.82 -6.30 8.74
C ASP A 72 15.85 -5.14 8.44
N CYS A 73 14.69 -5.16 9.09
CA CYS A 73 13.71 -4.08 9.07
C CYS A 73 13.81 -3.31 10.39
N GLN A 74 14.22 -2.05 10.30
CA GLN A 74 14.20 -1.15 11.44
C GLN A 74 12.91 -0.33 11.41
N VAL A 75 12.35 -0.03 12.58
CA VAL A 75 11.25 0.92 12.79
C VAL A 75 11.74 2.03 13.72
N LYS A 76 11.32 3.27 13.45
CA LYS A 76 11.65 4.45 14.25
C LYS A 76 10.39 5.12 14.73
N HIS A 77 10.29 5.33 16.04
CA HIS A 77 9.18 6.07 16.61
C HIS A 77 9.31 7.57 16.26
N PRO A 78 8.30 8.20 15.65
CA PRO A 78 8.43 9.54 15.05
C PRO A 78 8.68 10.65 16.09
N ILE A 79 8.22 10.47 17.34
CA ILE A 79 8.36 11.50 18.39
C ILE A 79 9.63 11.30 19.22
N SER A 80 9.90 10.05 19.64
CA SER A 80 11.00 9.76 20.57
C SER A 80 12.31 9.43 19.86
N GLY A 81 12.27 9.13 18.56
CA GLY A 81 13.41 8.64 17.80
C GLY A 81 13.87 7.24 18.23
N GLN A 82 13.15 6.56 19.12
CA GLN A 82 13.48 5.20 19.54
C GLN A 82 13.43 4.25 18.36
N GLN A 83 14.43 3.36 18.31
CA GLN A 83 14.59 2.40 17.24
C GLN A 83 14.22 1.01 17.74
N HIS A 84 13.49 0.27 16.92
CA HIS A 84 13.14 -1.12 17.17
C HIS A 84 13.47 -1.95 15.94
N GLN A 85 14.13 -3.09 16.13
CA GLN A 85 14.40 -4.03 15.05
C GLN A 85 13.26 -5.04 14.99
N ILE A 86 12.74 -5.26 13.80
CA ILE A 86 11.72 -6.28 13.52
C ILE A 86 12.21 -7.19 12.40
N ASP A 87 11.73 -8.42 12.40
CA ASP A 87 11.93 -9.32 11.27
C ASP A 87 11.12 -8.76 10.08
N CYS A 88 11.78 -8.52 8.94
CA CYS A 88 11.04 -8.14 7.72
C CYS A 88 10.11 -9.29 7.34
N PHE A 89 8.79 -9.06 7.42
CA PHE A 89 7.80 -10.02 6.99
C PHE A 89 7.91 -10.28 5.48
N ASN A 90 7.94 -11.55 5.08
CA ASN A 90 7.74 -11.93 3.69
C ASN A 90 6.26 -11.71 3.34
N GLN A 91 5.95 -10.60 2.66
CA GLN A 91 4.61 -10.20 2.21
C GLN A 91 3.88 -11.20 1.28
N GLN A 92 4.41 -12.41 1.08
CA GLN A 92 4.05 -13.28 -0.03
C GLN A 92 2.68 -13.95 0.12
N GLU A 93 2.17 -14.18 1.33
CA GLU A 93 0.87 -14.84 1.50
C GLU A 93 -0.27 -13.83 1.65
N ILE A 94 -1.14 -13.72 0.65
CA ILE A 94 -2.34 -12.88 0.74
C ILE A 94 -3.31 -13.51 1.76
N PRO A 95 -3.81 -12.76 2.76
CA PRO A 95 -4.75 -13.29 3.72
C PRO A 95 -6.08 -13.62 3.05
N ASN A 96 -6.78 -14.62 3.59
CA ASN A 96 -8.11 -14.95 3.11
C ASN A 96 -9.07 -13.78 3.40
N LEU A 97 -9.55 -13.14 2.33
CA LEU A 97 -10.46 -12.00 2.40
C LEU A 97 -11.92 -12.43 2.67
N GLY A 98 -12.25 -13.72 2.51
CA GLY A 98 -13.59 -14.25 2.71
C GLY A 98 -14.62 -13.62 1.77
N ASP A 99 -15.83 -13.38 2.28
CA ASP A 99 -16.97 -12.91 1.48
C ASP A 99 -16.74 -11.56 0.81
N ILE A 100 -15.88 -10.71 1.36
CA ILE A 100 -15.61 -9.37 0.80
C ILE A 100 -14.96 -9.43 -0.58
N ALA A 101 -14.26 -10.52 -0.90
CA ALA A 101 -13.67 -10.73 -2.22
C ALA A 101 -14.75 -10.81 -3.32
N THR A 102 -15.92 -11.32 -2.96
CA THR A 102 -17.06 -11.49 -3.89
C THR A 102 -18.05 -10.33 -3.87
N GLU A 103 -17.87 -9.37 -2.97
CA GLU A 103 -18.77 -8.22 -2.82
C GLU A 103 -18.68 -7.30 -4.05
N PRO A 104 -19.80 -7.01 -4.75
CA PRO A 104 -19.79 -6.15 -5.92
C PRO A 104 -19.68 -4.66 -5.59
N ASP A 105 -20.13 -4.19 -4.42
CA ASP A 105 -20.08 -2.77 -4.06
C ASP A 105 -18.65 -2.31 -3.73
N GLU A 106 -18.03 -1.58 -4.67
CA GLU A 106 -16.67 -1.08 -4.54
C GLU A 106 -16.46 -0.15 -3.33
N LYS A 107 -17.49 0.60 -2.91
CA LYS A 107 -17.39 1.49 -1.76
C LYS A 107 -17.34 0.69 -0.47
N LYS A 108 -18.18 -0.35 -0.37
CA LYS A 108 -18.19 -1.26 0.78
C LYS A 108 -16.87 -2.02 0.88
N VAL A 109 -16.38 -2.55 -0.25
CA VAL A 109 -15.09 -3.25 -0.32
C VAL A 109 -13.94 -2.33 0.11
N PHE A 110 -13.90 -1.09 -0.39
CA PHE A 110 -12.89 -0.10 0.00
C PHE A 110 -12.85 0.13 1.51
N TRP A 111 -13.99 0.48 2.12
CA TRP A 111 -14.02 0.76 3.57
C TRP A 111 -13.72 -0.46 4.42
N TRP A 112 -14.15 -1.65 3.98
CA TRP A 112 -13.84 -2.89 4.68
C TRP A 112 -12.34 -3.18 4.66
N LEU A 113 -11.71 -3.11 3.47
CA LEU A 113 -10.28 -3.37 3.34
C LEU A 113 -9.46 -2.30 4.09
N TRP A 114 -9.82 -1.03 3.96
CA TRP A 114 -9.16 0.05 4.69
C TRP A 114 -9.17 -0.19 6.21
N ARG A 115 -10.27 -0.70 6.79
CA ARG A 115 -10.40 -0.92 8.23
C ARG A 115 -9.84 -2.25 8.73
N PHE A 116 -10.09 -3.33 8.00
CA PHE A 116 -9.89 -4.70 8.49
C PHE A 116 -8.69 -5.41 7.88
N TYR A 117 -8.21 -5.01 6.70
CA TYR A 117 -7.05 -5.64 6.09
C TYR A 117 -5.80 -5.60 6.98
N PRO A 118 -5.43 -4.47 7.62
CA PRO A 118 -4.28 -4.44 8.52
C PRO A 118 -4.43 -5.36 9.73
N GLU A 119 -5.65 -5.50 10.27
CA GLU A 119 -5.95 -6.37 11.42
C GLU A 119 -5.83 -7.85 11.06
N ILE A 120 -6.24 -8.22 9.84
CA ILE A 120 -6.11 -9.60 9.36
C ILE A 120 -4.63 -9.95 9.19
N ARG A 121 -3.84 -9.01 8.64
CA ARG A 121 -2.38 -9.13 8.57
C ARG A 121 -1.75 -9.26 9.95
N ALA A 122 -2.18 -8.45 10.92
CA ALA A 122 -1.68 -8.49 12.30
C ALA A 122 -1.93 -9.83 13.02
N LYS A 123 -2.95 -10.59 12.60
CA LYS A 123 -3.20 -11.95 13.12
C LYS A 123 -2.23 -12.99 12.55
N GLN A 124 -1.71 -12.77 11.35
CA GLN A 124 -0.71 -13.64 10.73
C GLN A 124 0.69 -13.32 11.23
N ASP A 125 0.97 -12.03 11.43
CA ASP A 125 2.25 -11.54 11.94
C ASP A 125 2.05 -10.39 12.94
N PRO A 126 2.54 -10.52 14.20
CA PRO A 126 2.46 -9.46 15.19
C PRO A 126 3.16 -8.16 14.75
N ASN A 127 4.15 -8.22 13.85
CA ASN A 127 4.88 -7.06 13.35
C ASN A 127 4.24 -6.43 12.10
N ALA A 128 3.16 -6.97 11.54
CA ALA A 128 2.58 -6.51 10.28
C ALA A 128 2.19 -5.02 10.29
N LEU A 129 1.75 -4.51 11.46
CA LEU A 129 1.39 -3.10 11.63
C LEU A 129 2.61 -2.18 11.79
N LEU A 130 3.80 -2.74 11.97
CA LEU A 130 5.04 -2.00 12.17
C LEU A 130 5.91 -1.97 10.90
N ILE A 131 5.58 -2.77 9.88
CA ILE A 131 6.34 -2.83 8.64
C ILE A 131 6.40 -1.42 8.03
N PRO A 132 7.60 -0.83 7.91
CA PRO A 132 7.73 0.52 7.40
C PRO A 132 7.45 0.56 5.89
N ALA A 133 6.82 1.62 5.43
CA ALA A 133 6.64 1.89 4.00
C ALA A 133 7.99 2.12 3.30
N HIS A 134 8.97 2.69 4.03
CA HIS A 134 10.29 3.01 3.52
C HIS A 134 11.38 2.54 4.48
N LYS A 135 12.37 1.78 3.99
CA LYS A 135 13.47 1.27 4.85
C LYS A 135 14.40 2.36 5.39
N ILE A 136 14.69 3.40 4.59
CA ILE A 136 15.57 4.52 4.99
C ILE A 136 14.90 5.46 6.01
N LEU A 137 13.60 5.79 5.81
CA LEU A 137 12.77 6.56 6.74
C LEU A 137 11.66 5.66 7.30
N PRO A 138 11.98 4.80 8.28
CA PRO A 138 11.02 3.83 8.77
C PRO A 138 10.16 4.39 9.89
N ASP A 139 9.56 5.56 9.67
CA ASP A 139 8.71 6.28 10.62
C ASP A 139 7.21 6.08 10.36
N CYS A 140 6.85 5.67 9.14
CA CYS A 140 5.48 5.43 8.70
C CYS A 140 5.27 3.95 8.32
N PRO A 141 4.31 3.25 8.94
CA PRO A 141 3.92 1.91 8.52
C PRO A 141 3.29 1.88 7.12
N ILE A 142 3.48 0.79 6.39
CA ILE A 142 2.99 0.61 5.01
C ILE A 142 1.48 0.80 4.86
N HIS A 143 0.69 0.30 5.80
CA HIS A 143 -0.77 0.45 5.76
C HIS A 143 -1.22 1.92 5.94
N SER A 144 -0.45 2.72 6.70
CA SER A 144 -0.70 4.14 6.89
C SER A 144 -0.29 4.94 5.64
N TYR A 145 0.81 4.56 5.01
CA TYR A 145 1.22 5.09 3.71
C TYR A 145 0.17 4.80 2.62
N ASN A 146 -0.26 3.56 2.46
CA ASN A 146 -1.28 3.17 1.47
C ASN A 146 -2.62 3.88 1.71
N SER A 147 -2.99 4.11 2.97
CA SER A 147 -4.15 4.92 3.31
C SER A 147 -4.02 6.34 2.78
N THR A 148 -2.86 6.97 2.94
CA THR A 148 -2.55 8.32 2.42
C THR A 148 -2.60 8.37 0.90
N VAL A 149 -2.02 7.38 0.24
CA VAL A 149 -2.03 7.24 -1.23
C VAL A 149 -3.45 7.12 -1.79
N SER A 150 -4.35 6.45 -1.06
CA SER A 150 -5.75 6.23 -1.48
C SER A 150 -6.72 7.35 -1.11
N ALA A 151 -6.28 8.36 -0.35
CA ALA A 151 -7.10 9.46 0.17
C ALA A 151 -7.57 10.41 -0.96
#